data_AF-A0A380NL43-F1
#
_entry.id   AF-A0A380NL43-F1
#
_cell.length_a   1.000
_cell.length_b   1.000
_cell.length_c   1.000
_cell.angle_alpha   90.00
_cell.angle_beta   90.00
_cell.angle_gamma   90.00
#
_symmetry.space_group_name_H-M   'P 1'
#
loop_
_entity.id
_entity.type
_entity.pdbx_description
1 polymer ?
#
loop_
_entity_poly.entity_id
_entity_poly.type
_entity_poly.pdbx_seq_one_letter_code
_entity_poly.pdbx_strand_id
1 'polypeptide(L)'
;MEQLKDVTLYDPHKKRIIVFDDPMSSNDDTLQYLIIEKLQKLIKENKEDIIFIFTHNTHFYVNLLHNKLSNSYNKNGFYRLVKTDFKTNIIKIENSEQDFKSSYEMLWSELKFLYRAEEAKPFMLLNPIRRIIETFVKFNNIGLKSFYEKVEGTKKYFDVNSHGIDDFSADLSALNKKTIINLMREAFKQNDAEAHYNKYMDDLNI
;
A
#
# COMPACT_ATOMS: atom_id res chain seq x y z
N MET A 1 -25.17 8.88 -18.04
CA MET A 1 -24.49 7.60 -17.81
C MET A 1 -25.61 6.57 -17.74
N GLU A 2 -25.79 5.78 -18.79
CA GLU A 2 -26.89 4.81 -18.88
C GLU A 2 -26.70 3.69 -17.86
N GLN A 3 -27.79 3.27 -17.21
CA GLN A 3 -27.75 2.14 -16.28
C GLN A 3 -27.76 0.84 -17.08
N LEU A 4 -27.27 -0.26 -16.47
CA LEU A 4 -27.15 -1.59 -17.09
C LEU A 4 -28.44 -2.16 -17.73
N LYS A 5 -29.58 -1.52 -17.49
CA LYS A 5 -30.92 -1.90 -17.94
C LYS A 5 -31.30 -1.27 -19.29
N ASP A 6 -30.55 -0.25 -19.74
CA ASP A 6 -30.86 0.54 -20.94
C ASP A 6 -30.08 0.07 -22.19
N VAL A 7 -29.25 -0.98 -22.07
CA VAL A 7 -28.45 -1.50 -23.19
C VAL A 7 -29.30 -2.44 -24.06
N THR A 8 -30.20 -1.87 -24.86
CA THR A 8 -30.94 -2.59 -25.92
C THR A 8 -30.20 -2.60 -27.26
N LEU A 9 -28.95 -2.13 -27.34
CA LEU A 9 -28.15 -2.08 -28.57
C LEU A 9 -26.81 -2.78 -28.36
N TYR A 10 -26.85 -4.12 -28.36
CA TYR A 10 -25.64 -4.92 -28.52
C TYR A 10 -25.17 -4.78 -29.97
N ASP A 11 -24.22 -3.88 -30.21
CA ASP A 11 -23.45 -3.85 -31.45
C ASP A 11 -22.13 -4.59 -31.22
N PRO A 12 -21.95 -5.81 -31.78
CA PRO A 12 -20.73 -6.59 -31.62
C PRO A 12 -19.49 -5.96 -32.26
N HIS A 13 -19.65 -4.91 -33.08
CA HIS A 13 -18.55 -4.22 -33.74
C HIS A 13 -18.04 -2.99 -32.97
N LYS A 14 -18.71 -2.61 -31.87
CA LYS A 14 -18.32 -1.44 -31.10
C LYS A 14 -17.43 -1.82 -29.91
N LYS A 15 -16.23 -1.28 -29.89
CA LYS A 15 -15.30 -1.36 -28.76
C LYS A 15 -15.97 -0.85 -27.48
N ARG A 16 -15.99 -1.68 -26.43
CA ARG A 16 -16.62 -1.35 -25.14
C ARG A 16 -15.60 -0.80 -24.17
N ILE A 17 -16.08 0.01 -23.23
CA ILE A 17 -15.33 0.42 -22.05
C ILE A 17 -16.00 -0.26 -20.85
N ILE A 18 -15.26 -1.13 -20.19
CA ILE A 18 -15.72 -1.91 -19.03
C ILE A 18 -14.95 -1.40 -17.81
N VAL A 19 -15.69 -1.01 -16.77
CA VAL A 19 -15.10 -0.47 -15.53
C VAL A 19 -15.52 -1.35 -14.36
N PHE A 20 -14.53 -1.89 -13.65
CA PHE A 20 -14.69 -2.56 -12.37
C PHE A 20 -14.20 -1.62 -11.28
N ASP A 21 -15.13 -1.03 -10.51
CA ASP A 21 -14.80 -0.20 -9.36
C ASP A 21 -14.90 -1.03 -8.09
N ASP A 22 -13.74 -1.29 -7.49
CA ASP A 22 -13.52 -2.17 -6.34
C ASP A 22 -14.35 -3.47 -6.42
N PRO A 23 -14.01 -4.38 -7.36
CA PRO A 23 -14.79 -5.57 -7.67
C PRO A 23 -14.91 -6.57 -6.49
N MET A 24 -14.32 -6.22 -5.35
CA MET A 24 -14.23 -7.00 -4.13
C MET A 24 -14.93 -6.23 -3.02
N SER A 25 -16.11 -6.68 -2.59
CA SER A 25 -16.78 -6.13 -1.41
C SER A 25 -17.19 -7.24 -0.45
N SER A 26 -16.80 -7.14 0.83
CA SER A 26 -17.27 -7.96 1.98
C SER A 26 -17.43 -9.48 1.76
N ASN A 27 -16.69 -10.06 0.81
CA ASN A 27 -16.84 -11.45 0.41
C ASN A 27 -15.86 -12.36 1.18
N ASP A 28 -16.34 -13.54 1.56
CA ASP A 28 -15.53 -14.66 2.08
C ASP A 28 -14.32 -14.93 1.16
N ASP A 29 -13.19 -15.34 1.75
CA ASP A 29 -11.91 -15.53 1.06
C ASP A 29 -12.06 -16.45 -0.17
N THR A 30 -13.00 -17.40 -0.15
CA THR A 30 -13.29 -18.27 -1.29
C THR A 30 -13.83 -17.52 -2.52
N LEU A 31 -14.78 -16.61 -2.31
CA LEU A 31 -15.40 -15.82 -3.38
C LEU A 31 -14.40 -14.83 -3.99
N GLN A 32 -13.44 -14.36 -3.18
CA GLN A 32 -12.36 -13.49 -3.63
C GLN A 32 -11.56 -14.14 -4.77
N TYR A 33 -11.14 -15.40 -4.58
CA TYR A 33 -10.40 -16.14 -5.61
C TYR A 33 -11.24 -16.40 -6.87
N LEU A 34 -12.54 -16.68 -6.73
CA LEU A 34 -13.42 -16.86 -7.88
C LEU A 34 -13.51 -15.59 -8.74
N ILE A 35 -13.67 -14.41 -8.11
CA ILE A 35 -13.71 -13.12 -8.81
C ILE A 35 -12.39 -12.87 -9.54
N ILE A 36 -11.26 -13.09 -8.87
CA ILE A 36 -9.93 -12.96 -9.47
C ILE A 36 -9.81 -13.86 -10.71
N GLU A 37 -10.19 -15.13 -10.61
CA GLU A 37 -10.11 -16.08 -11.73
C GLU A 37 -10.96 -15.62 -12.92
N LYS A 38 -12.21 -15.17 -12.67
CA LYS A 38 -13.10 -14.66 -13.72
C LYS A 38 -12.53 -13.43 -14.42
N LEU A 39 -11.96 -12.49 -13.65
CA LEU A 39 -11.34 -11.29 -14.20
C LEU A 39 -10.08 -11.62 -15.01
N GLN A 40 -9.22 -12.52 -14.52
CA GLN A 40 -8.06 -12.98 -15.28
C GLN A 40 -8.46 -13.63 -16.61
N LYS A 41 -9.52 -14.45 -16.60
CA LYS A 41 -10.07 -15.04 -17.83
C LYS A 41 -10.59 -13.96 -18.79
N LEU A 42 -11.37 -13.01 -18.28
CA LEU A 42 -11.92 -11.90 -19.06
C LEU A 42 -10.79 -11.08 -19.72
N ILE A 43 -9.76 -10.70 -18.97
CA ILE A 43 -8.62 -9.93 -19.47
C ILE A 43 -7.87 -10.72 -20.55
N LYS A 44 -7.69 -12.03 -20.35
CA LYS A 44 -6.98 -12.90 -21.31
C LYS A 44 -7.75 -13.09 -22.62
N GLU A 45 -9.07 -13.22 -22.54
CA GLU A 45 -9.95 -13.43 -23.70
C GLU A 45 -10.32 -12.12 -24.42
N ASN A 46 -10.14 -10.98 -23.76
CA ASN A 46 -10.37 -9.67 -24.32
C ASN A 46 -9.39 -9.35 -25.46
N LYS A 47 -9.92 -8.95 -26.61
CA LYS A 47 -9.14 -8.56 -27.80
C LYS A 47 -9.24 -7.07 -28.12
N GLU A 48 -10.40 -6.47 -27.89
CA GLU A 48 -10.73 -5.13 -28.41
C GLU A 48 -11.16 -4.15 -27.31
N ASP A 49 -11.82 -4.63 -26.25
CA ASP A 49 -12.40 -3.76 -25.22
C ASP A 49 -11.32 -3.08 -24.36
N ILE A 50 -11.64 -1.91 -23.80
CA ILE A 50 -10.82 -1.28 -22.76
C ILE A 50 -11.40 -1.67 -21.42
N ILE A 51 -10.57 -2.27 -20.57
CA ILE A 51 -10.95 -2.69 -19.22
C ILE A 51 -10.17 -1.83 -18.22
N PHE A 52 -10.91 -1.13 -17.35
CA PHE A 52 -10.35 -0.48 -16.17
C PHE A 52 -10.75 -1.27 -14.93
N ILE A 53 -9.77 -1.52 -14.06
CA ILE A 53 -9.99 -2.17 -12.76
C ILE A 53 -9.39 -1.27 -11.70
N PHE A 54 -10.24 -0.79 -10.80
CA PHE A 54 -9.86 0.00 -9.64
C PHE A 54 -10.04 -0.85 -8.39
N THR A 55 -9.10 -0.74 -7.46
CA THR A 55 -9.21 -1.43 -6.17
C THR A 55 -8.32 -0.73 -5.14
N HIS A 56 -8.77 -0.75 -3.90
CA HIS A 56 -7.96 -0.36 -2.75
C HIS A 56 -7.40 -1.59 -2.02
N ASN A 57 -7.77 -2.80 -2.44
CA ASN A 57 -7.36 -4.05 -1.82
C ASN A 57 -6.05 -4.57 -2.44
N THR A 58 -4.97 -4.42 -1.68
CA THR A 58 -3.63 -4.88 -2.05
C THR A 58 -3.55 -6.37 -2.35
N HIS A 59 -4.24 -7.19 -1.56
CA HIS A 59 -4.24 -8.64 -1.73
C HIS A 59 -4.91 -9.02 -3.06
N PHE A 60 -6.06 -8.42 -3.35
CA PHE A 60 -6.73 -8.63 -4.64
C PHE A 60 -5.85 -8.21 -5.82
N TYR A 61 -5.23 -7.03 -5.76
CA TYR A 61 -4.33 -6.55 -6.80
C TYR A 61 -3.18 -7.52 -7.08
N VAL A 62 -2.44 -7.92 -6.04
CA VAL A 62 -1.29 -8.83 -6.18
C VAL A 62 -1.72 -10.16 -6.79
N ASN A 63 -2.83 -10.74 -6.32
CA ASN A 63 -3.33 -12.01 -6.85
C ASN A 63 -3.86 -11.89 -8.28
N LEU A 64 -4.49 -10.77 -8.63
CA LEU A 64 -4.93 -10.49 -10.00
C LEU A 64 -3.74 -10.50 -10.96
N LEU A 65 -2.60 -9.92 -10.55
CA LEU A 65 -1.39 -9.87 -11.37
C LEU A 65 -0.64 -11.20 -11.50
N HIS A 66 -0.81 -12.10 -10.54
CA HIS A 66 0.02 -13.30 -10.38
C HIS A 66 0.09 -14.16 -11.67
N ASN A 67 1.31 -14.57 -12.04
CA ASN A 67 1.71 -15.49 -13.13
C ASN A 67 1.30 -15.19 -14.59
N LYS A 68 0.30 -14.35 -14.86
CA LYS A 68 -0.20 -14.15 -16.24
C LYS A 68 -0.22 -12.69 -16.70
N LEU A 69 -0.42 -11.74 -15.77
CA LEU A 69 -0.49 -10.32 -16.10
C LEU A 69 0.78 -9.56 -15.68
N SER A 70 1.54 -10.08 -14.71
CA SER A 70 2.82 -9.48 -14.27
C SER A 70 3.87 -9.38 -15.38
N ASN A 71 3.83 -10.21 -16.44
CA ASN A 71 4.77 -10.10 -17.56
C ASN A 71 4.26 -9.21 -18.70
N SER A 72 3.21 -8.41 -18.44
CA SER A 72 2.48 -7.65 -19.46
C SER A 72 2.47 -6.14 -19.23
N TYR A 73 3.40 -5.59 -18.44
CA TYR A 73 3.55 -4.14 -18.24
C TYR A 73 3.74 -3.34 -19.55
N ASN A 74 4.19 -3.99 -20.62
CA ASN A 74 4.29 -3.40 -21.96
C ASN A 74 2.96 -3.38 -22.73
N LYS A 75 1.98 -4.18 -22.33
CA LYS A 75 0.65 -4.31 -22.98
C LYS A 75 -0.47 -3.67 -22.16
N ASN A 76 -0.32 -3.65 -20.84
CA ASN A 76 -1.31 -3.16 -19.89
C ASN A 76 -0.75 -1.97 -19.10
N GLY A 77 -1.61 -1.00 -18.80
CA GLY A 77 -1.25 0.14 -17.96
C GLY A 77 -1.49 -0.18 -16.49
N PHE A 78 -0.46 0.01 -15.67
CA PHE A 78 -0.54 -0.14 -14.21
C PHE A 78 -0.24 1.19 -13.54
N TYR A 79 -1.14 1.60 -12.64
CA TYR A 79 -1.07 2.91 -12.01
C TYR A 79 -1.38 2.80 -10.52
N ARG A 80 -0.57 3.47 -9.70
CA ARG A 80 -0.82 3.64 -8.27
C ARG A 80 -1.22 5.08 -8.01
N LEU A 81 -2.35 5.24 -7.35
CA LEU A 81 -2.85 6.54 -6.89
C LEU A 81 -2.40 6.74 -5.44
N VAL A 82 -1.57 7.75 -5.18
CA VAL A 82 -1.07 8.04 -3.83
C VAL A 82 -1.44 9.45 -3.42
N LYS A 83 -2.10 9.60 -2.28
CA LYS A 83 -2.54 10.90 -1.77
C LYS A 83 -1.43 11.58 -0.95
N THR A 84 -1.18 12.85 -1.24
CA THR A 84 -0.29 13.74 -0.50
C THR A 84 -1.06 15.01 -0.14
N ASP A 85 -1.40 15.19 1.13
CA ASP A 85 -2.20 16.34 1.61
C ASP A 85 -3.47 16.55 0.75
N PHE A 86 -3.50 17.60 -0.08
CA PHE A 86 -4.62 17.95 -0.98
C PHE A 86 -4.44 17.49 -2.44
N LYS A 87 -3.37 16.76 -2.77
CA LYS A 87 -3.07 16.29 -4.13
C LYS A 87 -3.10 14.76 -4.21
N THR A 88 -3.48 14.24 -5.37
CA THR A 88 -3.32 12.82 -5.70
C THR A 88 -2.25 12.68 -6.78
N ASN A 89 -1.19 11.96 -6.44
CA ASN A 89 -0.12 11.62 -7.35
C ASN A 89 -0.48 10.33 -8.10
N ILE A 90 -0.28 10.33 -9.42
CA ILE A 90 -0.50 9.18 -10.28
C ILE A 90 0.87 8.63 -10.67
N ILE A 91 1.21 7.45 -10.14
CA ILE A 91 2.49 6.80 -10.38
C ILE A 91 2.26 5.66 -11.36
N LYS A 92 2.85 5.74 -12.55
CA LYS A 92 2.86 4.64 -13.50
C LYS A 92 3.87 3.59 -13.08
N ILE A 93 3.47 2.32 -13.09
CA ILE A 93 4.33 1.17 -12.81
C ILE A 93 4.74 0.56 -14.14
N GLU A 94 6.05 0.56 -14.43
CA GLU A 94 6.56 0.14 -15.73
C GLU A 94 7.11 -1.29 -15.74
N ASN A 95 7.44 -1.84 -14.57
CA ASN A 95 7.97 -3.19 -14.44
C ASN A 95 7.70 -3.76 -13.04
N SER A 96 7.98 -5.05 -12.88
CA SER A 96 7.77 -5.79 -11.62
C SER A 96 8.66 -5.35 -10.46
N GLU A 97 9.77 -4.65 -10.71
CA GLU A 97 10.66 -4.15 -9.65
C GLU A 97 10.09 -2.88 -9.00
N GLN A 98 9.33 -2.10 -9.75
CA GLN A 98 8.59 -0.93 -9.25
C GLN A 98 7.28 -1.29 -8.54
N ASP A 99 6.81 -2.53 -8.75
CA ASP A 99 5.57 -3.05 -8.18
C ASP A 99 5.81 -3.77 -6.85
N PHE A 100 4.79 -3.83 -6.00
CA PHE A 100 4.86 -4.52 -4.71
C PHE A 100 4.31 -5.94 -4.82
N LYS A 101 4.93 -6.87 -4.09
CA LYS A 101 4.54 -8.30 -4.10
C LYS A 101 3.68 -8.69 -2.92
N SER A 102 3.49 -7.78 -1.96
CA SER A 102 2.68 -8.01 -0.78
C SER A 102 2.13 -6.71 -0.19
N SER A 103 1.11 -6.84 0.66
CA SER A 103 0.60 -5.73 1.47
C SER A 103 1.68 -5.12 2.37
N TYR A 104 2.65 -5.92 2.82
CA TYR A 104 3.75 -5.42 3.64
C TYR A 104 4.74 -4.57 2.82
N GLU A 105 5.14 -5.02 1.64
CA GLU A 105 5.98 -4.24 0.71
C GLU A 105 5.29 -2.94 0.25
N MET A 106 3.97 -2.96 0.10
CA MET A 106 3.20 -1.75 -0.21
C MET A 106 3.35 -0.67 0.88
N LEU A 107 3.32 -1.06 2.17
CA LEU A 107 3.49 -0.11 3.28
C LEU A 107 4.85 0.59 3.24
N TRP A 108 5.91 -0.17 2.97
CA TRP A 108 7.25 0.41 2.80
C TRP A 108 7.31 1.33 1.60
N SER A 109 6.73 0.92 0.47
CA SER A 109 6.67 1.75 -0.74
C SER A 109 5.93 3.07 -0.50
N GLU A 110 4.82 3.04 0.24
CA GLU A 110 4.05 4.22 0.66
C GLU A 110 4.90 5.12 1.57
N LEU A 111 5.59 4.55 2.57
CA LEU A 111 6.48 5.29 3.45
C LEU A 111 7.59 6.01 2.68
N LYS A 112 8.26 5.31 1.75
CA LYS A 112 9.33 5.89 0.92
C LYS A 112 8.83 7.02 0.04
N PHE A 113 7.66 6.84 -0.56
CA PHE A 113 7.03 7.86 -1.38
C PHE A 113 6.72 9.12 -0.56
N LEU A 114 6.07 8.97 0.60
CA LEU A 114 5.74 10.09 1.48
C LEU A 114 6.99 10.77 2.04
N TYR A 115 8.06 10.03 2.29
CA TYR A 115 9.33 10.61 2.71
C TYR A 115 9.92 11.53 1.64
N ARG A 116 9.99 11.04 0.38
CA ARG A 116 10.55 11.75 -0.78
C ARG A 116 9.71 12.93 -1.27
N ALA A 117 8.38 12.86 -1.15
CA ALA A 117 7.47 13.90 -1.64
C ALA A 117 7.54 15.16 -0.77
N GLU A 118 8.12 16.27 -1.27
CA GLU A 118 8.31 17.51 -0.51
C GLU A 118 7.00 18.05 0.10
N GLU A 119 5.89 17.92 -0.62
CA GLU A 119 4.57 18.37 -0.22
C GLU A 119 3.89 17.51 0.86
N ALA A 120 4.36 16.28 1.07
CA ALA A 120 3.80 15.41 2.10
C ALA A 120 4.20 15.93 3.50
N LYS A 121 3.23 16.08 4.39
CA LYS A 121 3.49 16.55 5.75
C LYS A 121 4.11 15.44 6.61
N PRO A 122 4.97 15.76 7.60
CA PRO A 122 5.65 14.74 8.40
C PRO A 122 4.72 13.74 9.09
N PHE A 123 3.58 14.19 9.61
CA PHE A 123 2.61 13.31 10.27
C PHE A 123 2.05 12.20 9.35
N MET A 124 2.11 12.39 8.02
CA MET A 124 1.64 11.37 7.07
C MET A 124 2.50 10.09 7.11
N LEU A 125 3.76 10.18 7.58
CA LEU A 125 4.64 9.01 7.74
C LEU A 125 4.18 8.09 8.87
N LEU A 126 3.46 8.62 9.87
CA LEU A 126 3.19 7.92 11.12
C LEU A 126 2.30 6.70 10.93
N ASN A 127 1.29 6.79 10.06
CA ASN A 127 0.38 5.67 9.83
C ASN A 127 1.06 4.49 9.09
N PRO A 128 1.80 4.70 7.99
CA PRO A 128 2.62 3.64 7.40
C PRO A 128 3.62 3.05 8.40
N ILE A 129 4.35 3.87 9.16
CA ILE A 129 5.31 3.40 10.18
C ILE A 129 4.63 2.52 11.22
N ARG A 130 3.50 2.96 11.77
CA ARG A 130 2.71 2.20 12.73
C ARG A 130 2.32 0.84 12.18
N ARG A 131 1.74 0.80 10.97
CA ARG A 131 1.31 -0.46 10.32
C ARG A 131 2.50 -1.38 10.02
N ILE A 132 3.65 -0.83 9.64
CA ILE A 132 4.89 -1.59 9.41
C ILE A 132 5.36 -2.25 10.71
N ILE A 133 5.42 -1.48 11.80
CA ILE A 133 5.86 -1.97 13.11
C ILE A 133 4.86 -3.01 13.64
N GLU A 134 3.56 -2.73 13.62
CA GLU A 134 2.50 -3.66 14.03
C GLU A 134 2.60 -4.99 13.28
N THR A 135 2.79 -4.95 11.96
CA THR A 135 2.94 -6.16 11.14
C THR A 135 4.23 -6.91 11.50
N PHE A 136 5.34 -6.19 11.67
CA PHE A 136 6.64 -6.78 12.02
C PHE A 136 6.60 -7.47 13.39
N VAL A 137 6.12 -6.79 14.42
CA VAL A 137 6.10 -7.34 15.79
C VAL A 137 5.13 -8.52 15.88
N LYS A 138 3.98 -8.46 15.18
CA LYS A 138 3.04 -9.57 15.12
C LYS A 138 3.66 -10.81 14.48
N PHE A 139 4.38 -10.64 13.36
CA PHE A 139 5.03 -11.76 12.66
C PHE A 139 6.17 -12.38 13.47
N ASN A 140 6.88 -11.58 14.27
CA ASN A 140 8.01 -12.02 15.09
C ASN A 140 7.63 -12.35 16.54
N ASN A 141 6.32 -12.34 16.87
CA ASN A 141 5.81 -12.56 18.23
C ASN A 141 6.46 -11.65 19.31
N ILE A 142 6.69 -10.38 18.94
CA ILE A 142 7.23 -9.34 19.84
C ILE A 142 6.06 -8.52 20.38
N GLY A 143 6.09 -8.15 21.67
CA GLY A 143 5.10 -7.25 22.23
C GLY A 143 5.28 -5.82 21.70
N LEU A 144 4.22 -5.20 21.18
CA LEU A 144 4.29 -3.83 20.63
C LEU A 144 4.88 -2.82 21.63
N LYS A 145 4.46 -2.89 22.90
CA LYS A 145 4.99 -2.04 23.97
C LYS A 145 6.50 -2.26 24.18
N SER A 146 6.92 -3.52 24.25
CA SER A 146 8.34 -3.88 24.44
C SER A 146 9.23 -3.45 23.27
N PHE A 147 8.68 -3.40 22.05
CA PHE A 147 9.41 -2.92 20.88
C PHE A 147 9.79 -1.45 21.04
N TYR A 148 8.88 -0.64 21.59
CA TYR A 148 9.08 0.79 21.75
C TYR A 148 9.88 1.18 23.00
N GLU A 149 9.75 0.44 24.11
CA GLU A 149 10.40 0.76 25.40
C GLU A 149 11.94 0.80 25.34
N LYS A 150 12.54 0.14 24.34
CA LYS A 150 14.01 0.07 24.19
C LYS A 150 14.65 1.28 23.52
N VAL A 151 13.85 2.24 23.04
CA VAL A 151 14.37 3.45 22.37
C VAL A 151 14.54 4.57 23.40
N GLU A 152 15.78 4.89 23.78
CA GLU A 152 16.07 6.05 24.64
C GLU A 152 15.47 7.35 24.05
N GLY A 153 14.87 8.18 24.90
CA GLY A 153 14.17 9.41 24.49
C GLY A 153 12.68 9.22 24.17
N THR A 154 12.20 7.99 24.01
CA THR A 154 10.75 7.73 23.83
C THR A 154 9.98 7.55 25.14
N LYS A 155 10.67 7.28 26.25
CA LYS A 155 10.09 7.14 27.59
C LYS A 155 9.24 8.36 27.99
N LYS A 156 9.68 9.57 27.62
CA LYS A 156 8.93 10.82 27.86
C LYS A 156 7.72 11.00 26.92
N TYR A 157 7.64 10.27 25.82
CA TYR A 157 6.49 10.29 24.88
C TYR A 157 5.50 9.15 25.18
N PHE A 158 5.96 8.06 25.80
CA PHE A 158 5.15 6.91 26.20
C PHE A 158 4.57 7.01 27.62
N ASP A 159 5.30 7.61 28.58
CA ASP A 159 4.84 7.70 29.98
C ASP A 159 3.70 8.72 30.18
N VAL A 160 3.58 9.75 29.33
CA VAL A 160 2.47 10.74 29.41
C VAL A 160 1.19 10.20 28.79
N ASN A 161 1.30 9.21 27.91
CA ASN A 161 0.27 8.85 26.94
C ASN A 161 -0.08 7.36 27.00
N SER A 162 -0.27 6.86 28.22
CA SER A 162 -0.82 5.53 28.49
C SER A 162 -2.27 5.35 28.00
N HIS A 163 -2.88 6.40 27.45
CA HIS A 163 -4.18 6.40 26.80
C HIS A 163 -4.06 6.37 25.26
N GLY A 164 -3.61 5.24 24.72
CA GLY A 164 -3.74 4.94 23.29
C GLY A 164 -2.66 5.53 22.38
N ILE A 165 -2.46 4.85 21.25
CA ILE A 165 -1.45 5.18 20.22
C ILE A 165 -1.70 6.55 19.58
N ASP A 166 -2.91 7.09 19.71
CA ASP A 166 -3.30 8.38 19.13
C ASP A 166 -2.47 9.55 19.69
N ASP A 167 -2.16 9.54 20.98
CA ASP A 167 -1.34 10.60 21.59
C ASP A 167 0.14 10.54 21.15
N PHE A 168 0.67 9.35 20.87
CA PHE A 168 2.03 9.18 20.31
C PHE A 168 2.12 9.80 18.90
N SER A 169 1.02 9.78 18.15
CA SER A 169 0.96 10.38 16.81
C SER A 169 0.92 11.92 16.84
N ALA A 170 0.34 12.50 17.88
CA ALA A 170 0.22 13.95 18.05
C ALA A 170 1.59 14.62 18.29
N ASP A 171 2.42 14.04 19.16
CA ASP A 171 3.75 14.59 19.46
C ASP A 171 4.77 14.40 18.32
N LEU A 172 4.69 13.28 17.59
CA LEU A 172 5.54 13.04 16.42
C LEU A 172 5.17 13.93 15.22
N SER A 173 3.94 14.46 15.18
CA SER A 173 3.48 15.33 14.09
C SER A 173 4.26 16.65 14.01
N ALA A 174 4.85 17.11 15.13
CA ALA A 174 5.68 18.31 15.21
C ALA A 174 7.13 18.10 14.76
N LEU A 175 7.54 16.85 14.55
CA LEU A 175 8.89 16.51 14.11
C LEU A 175 9.03 16.57 12.58
N ASN A 176 10.23 16.84 12.09
CA ASN A 176 10.51 16.72 10.66
C ASN A 176 10.60 15.24 10.24
N LYS A 177 10.46 15.00 8.93
CA LYS A 177 10.48 13.65 8.34
C LYS A 177 11.73 12.84 8.69
N LYS A 178 12.90 13.47 8.65
CA LYS A 178 14.18 12.81 8.92
C LYS A 178 14.24 12.32 10.37
N THR A 179 13.80 13.14 11.32
CA THR A 179 13.73 12.74 12.72
C THR A 179 12.77 11.55 12.91
N ILE A 180 11.59 11.56 12.29
CA ILE A 180 10.62 10.46 12.38
C ILE A 180 11.22 9.15 11.84
N ILE A 181 11.88 9.19 10.68
CA ILE A 181 12.53 8.02 10.09
C ILE A 181 13.68 7.51 10.95
N ASN A 182 14.49 8.41 11.52
CA ASN A 182 15.57 8.03 12.42
C ASN A 182 15.04 7.35 13.70
N LEU A 183 13.94 7.84 14.26
CA LEU A 183 13.29 7.19 15.41
C LEU A 183 12.81 5.78 15.06
N MET A 184 12.24 5.60 13.86
CA MET A 184 11.88 4.26 13.38
C MET A 184 13.11 3.36 13.25
N ARG A 185 14.19 3.84 12.62
CA ARG A 185 15.45 3.08 12.48
C ARG A 185 16.01 2.65 13.84
N GLU A 186 16.08 3.58 14.79
CA GLU A 186 16.55 3.27 16.15
C GLU A 186 15.64 2.23 16.84
N ALA A 187 14.31 2.30 16.64
CA ALA A 187 13.40 1.27 17.16
C ALA A 187 13.70 -0.13 16.62
N PHE A 188 13.96 -0.26 15.32
CA PHE A 188 14.39 -1.54 14.73
C PHE A 188 15.76 -1.97 15.25
N LYS A 189 16.71 -1.04 15.37
CA LYS A 189 18.07 -1.31 15.85
C LYS A 189 18.11 -1.81 17.29
N GLN A 190 17.38 -1.17 18.20
CA GLN A 190 17.28 -1.57 19.62
C GLN A 190 16.56 -2.92 19.82
N ASN A 191 15.92 -3.44 18.77
CA ASN A 191 15.29 -4.76 18.75
C ASN A 191 16.01 -5.76 17.83
N ASP A 192 17.32 -5.53 17.57
CA ASP A 192 18.17 -6.42 16.76
C ASP A 192 17.62 -6.67 15.34
N ALA A 193 16.84 -5.72 14.83
CA ALA A 193 16.10 -5.81 13.57
C ALA A 193 16.53 -4.74 12.54
N GLU A 194 17.70 -4.11 12.72
CA GLU A 194 18.21 -3.08 11.80
C GLU A 194 18.36 -3.62 10.38
N ALA A 195 18.81 -4.87 10.21
CA ALA A 195 18.94 -5.51 8.90
C ALA A 195 17.59 -5.59 8.14
N HIS A 196 16.49 -5.79 8.87
CA HIS A 196 15.15 -5.80 8.28
C HIS A 196 14.74 -4.41 7.82
N TYR A 197 15.00 -3.38 8.62
CA TYR A 197 14.75 -1.98 8.23
C TYR A 197 15.56 -1.59 6.98
N ASN A 198 16.86 -1.87 6.99
CA ASN A 198 17.80 -1.55 5.92
C ASN A 198 17.38 -2.16 4.58
N LYS A 199 16.95 -3.44 4.59
CA LYS A 199 16.43 -4.13 3.39
C LYS A 199 15.39 -3.32 2.61
N TYR A 200 14.56 -2.52 3.29
CA TYR A 200 13.52 -1.72 2.63
C TYR A 200 13.90 -0.25 2.39
N MET A 201 14.87 0.28 3.17
CA MET A 201 15.15 1.72 3.26
C MET A 201 16.55 2.12 2.78
N ASP A 202 17.44 1.18 2.46
CA ASP A 202 18.83 1.45 2.04
C ASP A 202 18.91 2.34 0.79
N ASP A 203 17.91 2.31 -0.09
CA ASP A 203 17.81 3.13 -1.29
C ASP A 203 17.49 4.62 -1.03
N LEU A 204 17.29 5.01 0.23
CA LEU A 204 16.96 6.38 0.59
C LEU A 204 18.18 7.25 0.93
N ASN A 205 19.41 6.71 0.96
CA ASN A 205 20.64 7.46 1.29
C ASN A 205 20.47 8.35 2.55
N ILE A 206 19.88 7.81 3.62
CA ILE A 206 19.59 8.54 4.88
C ILE A 206 20.69 8.32 5.91
#